data_AF-A0A1Q7QRI4-F1
#
_entry.id   AF-A0A1Q7QRI4-F1
#
_cell.length_a   1.000
_cell.length_b   1.000
_cell.length_c   1.000
_cell.angle_alpha   90.00
_cell.angle_beta   90.00
_cell.angle_gamma   90.00
#
_symmetry.space_group_name_H-M   'P 1'
#
loop_
_entity.id
_entity.type
_entity.pdbx_description
1 polymer ?
#
loop_
_entity_poly.entity_id
_entity_poly.type
_entity_poly.pdbx_seq_one_letter_code
_entity_poly.pdbx_strand_id
1 'polypeptide(L)'
;MTSASRTVLTSAKRLGAGPTIRAGSRASYRAVAELPGEPHIVRRDLASSPSNDVALSGATIACLVHITDLHVTDAQSPARFEFVNRYWEDSRFRELLTMQRPQEMLNTHAIAAMVRAINNLGVAPLTGEAPRIVAMTGDSVDNAQRNELTNFLALFNGGTVRPDSGAPGYDGVQKPDWPGDIYWKPDGADGADLFQSALGFPLRPGVLEEAIKAFASDGLSVPWLGCYGNHEEVCQGVGIITPALEAAMTAGRKPVGPPPGLDPDRAVETFTDNPETFMAGEAIEVPSDPERRPISRGEFIDAHVRSGGHGFSPRNVDDELAYYVHDAGIVRFITLDTVCDAGGADGTVAPPQLHWLEQRLEEVHSSFTTRDGSIVRTSNSDHYVVVLSHHGFDSLSNPRGEQNAGKLVELLLRFGNVVLWLNGHSHYNRIAARAGERGERGFWEVTTGSLVDWPCQARLVEIFQTADGQLAIGCTMVDHDGEGLAGLHRELAGNGLYGGFDSARAGTPADRNVILLLPPPF
;
A
#
# COMPACT_ATOMS: atom_id res chain seq x y z
N MET A 1 -32.46 -15.70 2.63
CA MET A 1 -32.48 -14.70 1.55
C MET A 1 -31.21 -13.89 1.72
N THR A 2 -30.17 -14.22 0.97
CA THR A 2 -28.95 -13.42 0.92
C THR A 2 -29.33 -12.04 0.43
N SER A 3 -29.10 -11.01 1.24
CA SER A 3 -29.13 -9.62 0.78
C SER A 3 -28.31 -9.56 -0.50
N ALA A 4 -28.84 -8.96 -1.57
CA ALA A 4 -28.03 -8.70 -2.77
C ALA A 4 -26.75 -8.00 -2.28
N SER A 5 -25.59 -8.62 -2.53
CA SER A 5 -24.33 -8.06 -2.04
C SER A 5 -24.20 -6.66 -2.65
N ARG A 6 -23.99 -5.69 -1.78
CA ARG A 6 -23.72 -4.31 -2.19
C ARG A 6 -22.44 -4.34 -3.03
N THR A 7 -22.53 -3.95 -4.30
CA THR A 7 -21.35 -3.87 -5.16
C THR A 7 -20.31 -2.95 -4.56
N VAL A 8 -19.06 -3.38 -4.64
CA VAL A 8 -17.87 -2.68 -4.12
C VAL A 8 -17.05 -2.01 -5.22
N LEU A 9 -17.51 -2.09 -6.47
CA LEU A 9 -16.85 -1.47 -7.61
C LEU A 9 -17.31 -0.03 -7.79
N THR A 10 -16.36 0.89 -7.94
CA THR A 10 -16.69 2.30 -8.10
C THR A 10 -17.37 2.62 -9.43
N SER A 11 -17.33 1.69 -10.40
CA SER A 11 -18.06 1.80 -11.67
C SER A 11 -19.58 1.79 -11.47
N ALA A 12 -20.06 1.10 -10.44
CA ALA A 12 -21.47 1.10 -10.08
C ALA A 12 -21.80 2.19 -9.06
N LYS A 13 -20.91 2.41 -8.08
CA LYS A 13 -21.13 3.38 -7.02
C LYS A 13 -19.82 3.77 -6.34
N ARG A 14 -19.59 5.05 -6.09
CA ARG A 14 -18.42 5.53 -5.34
C ARG A 14 -18.80 6.09 -3.98
N LEU A 15 -17.83 6.21 -3.10
CA LEU A 15 -17.97 6.83 -1.78
C LEU A 15 -17.40 8.25 -1.77
N GLY A 16 -17.94 9.11 -0.91
CA GLY A 16 -17.46 10.48 -0.74
C GLY A 16 -18.03 11.14 0.50
N ALA A 17 -17.76 12.45 0.63
CA ALA A 17 -18.25 13.23 1.76
C ALA A 17 -19.78 13.29 1.78
N GLY A 18 -20.36 12.91 2.92
CA GLY A 18 -21.78 12.98 3.20
C GLY A 18 -22.17 14.21 4.04
N PRO A 19 -23.35 14.19 4.68
CA PRO A 19 -23.79 15.27 5.54
C PRO A 19 -22.87 15.44 6.76
N THR A 20 -22.75 16.67 7.23
CA THR A 20 -22.08 16.98 8.50
C THR A 20 -22.81 16.30 9.66
N ILE A 21 -22.06 15.52 10.44
CA ILE A 21 -22.55 14.88 11.69
C ILE A 21 -22.30 15.82 12.87
N ARG A 22 -21.11 16.43 12.93
CA ARG A 22 -20.69 17.27 14.06
C ARG A 22 -19.76 18.38 13.58
N ALA A 23 -19.96 19.58 14.09
CA ALA A 23 -19.10 20.72 13.83
C ALA A 23 -17.96 20.79 14.87
N GLY A 24 -16.73 20.97 14.41
CA GLY A 24 -15.60 21.45 15.21
C GLY A 24 -15.27 22.90 14.89
N SER A 25 -14.35 23.49 15.66
CA SER A 25 -13.95 24.89 15.50
C SER A 25 -13.17 25.20 14.21
N ARG A 26 -12.55 24.20 13.58
CA ARG A 26 -11.76 24.33 12.34
C ARG A 26 -12.42 23.62 11.15
N ALA A 27 -13.01 22.45 11.37
CA ALA A 27 -13.66 21.66 10.33
C ALA A 27 -14.87 20.90 10.89
N SER A 28 -15.73 20.43 9.98
CA SER A 28 -16.86 19.56 10.33
C SER A 28 -16.52 18.10 10.06
N TYR A 29 -16.93 17.22 10.98
CA TYR A 29 -16.93 15.78 10.77
C TYR A 29 -18.14 15.40 9.92
N ARG A 30 -17.89 14.73 8.80
CA ARG A 30 -18.89 14.33 7.80
C ARG A 30 -19.05 12.82 7.77
N ALA A 31 -20.28 12.35 7.58
CA ALA A 31 -20.53 10.94 7.29
C ALA A 31 -19.88 10.54 5.95
N VAL A 32 -19.71 9.25 5.71
CA VAL A 32 -19.50 8.74 4.34
C VAL A 32 -20.84 8.62 3.62
N ALA A 33 -20.95 9.18 2.42
CA ALA A 33 -22.12 9.05 1.55
C ALA A 33 -21.83 8.22 0.31
N GLU A 34 -22.90 7.62 -0.20
CA GLU A 34 -22.94 6.96 -1.48
C GLU A 34 -23.18 7.98 -2.59
N LEU A 35 -22.35 7.94 -3.62
CA LEU A 35 -22.44 8.80 -4.78
C LEU A 35 -22.59 7.94 -6.05
N PRO A 36 -23.13 8.49 -7.15
CA PRO A 36 -23.18 7.79 -8.42
C PRO A 36 -21.81 7.23 -8.81
N GLY A 37 -21.80 6.03 -9.39
CA GLY A 37 -20.59 5.39 -9.90
C GLY A 37 -19.85 6.25 -10.92
N GLU A 38 -18.57 5.96 -11.09
CA GLU A 38 -17.69 6.66 -12.03
C GLU A 38 -17.43 5.79 -13.27
N PRO A 39 -17.74 6.28 -14.49
CA PRO A 39 -17.53 5.50 -15.71
C PRO A 39 -16.05 5.34 -16.01
N HIS A 40 -15.70 4.33 -16.82
CA HIS A 40 -14.34 4.18 -17.32
C HIS A 40 -13.97 5.28 -18.32
N ILE A 41 -12.85 5.96 -18.08
CA ILE A 41 -12.25 6.92 -19.01
C ILE A 41 -11.20 6.20 -19.88
N VAL A 42 -11.33 6.31 -21.20
CA VAL A 42 -10.33 5.75 -22.13
C VAL A 42 -9.14 6.69 -22.25
N ARG A 43 -7.93 6.20 -21.95
CA ARG A 43 -6.65 6.92 -22.14
C ARG A 43 -5.91 6.39 -23.36
N ARG A 44 -5.43 7.33 -24.19
CA ARG A 44 -4.82 7.08 -25.51
C ARG A 44 -3.38 7.52 -25.60
N ASP A 45 -2.76 7.86 -24.48
CA ASP A 45 -1.42 8.43 -24.42
C ASP A 45 -0.37 7.54 -25.10
N LEU A 46 -0.60 6.22 -25.13
CA LEU A 46 0.24 5.22 -25.81
C LEU A 46 -0.47 4.53 -27.00
N ALA A 47 -1.67 4.94 -27.39
CA ALA A 47 -2.45 4.25 -28.42
C ALA A 47 -1.86 4.45 -29.83
N SER A 48 -1.88 3.40 -30.65
CA SER A 48 -1.50 3.44 -32.07
C SER A 48 -2.66 3.77 -33.02
N SER A 49 -3.90 3.63 -32.56
CA SER A 49 -5.12 3.85 -33.34
C SER A 49 -5.93 5.03 -32.76
N PRO A 50 -6.56 5.87 -33.61
CA PRO A 50 -7.48 6.92 -33.15
C PRO A 50 -8.87 6.36 -32.77
N SER A 51 -9.08 5.05 -32.89
CA SER A 51 -10.32 4.38 -32.51
C SER A 51 -10.63 4.54 -31.02
N ASN A 52 -11.93 4.53 -30.72
CA ASN A 52 -12.45 4.51 -29.35
C ASN A 52 -13.09 3.17 -29.01
N ASP A 53 -13.00 2.19 -29.90
CA ASP A 53 -13.61 0.89 -29.69
C ASP A 53 -12.79 0.09 -28.68
N VAL A 54 -13.35 -0.03 -27.49
CA VAL A 54 -12.79 -0.81 -26.38
C VAL A 54 -13.56 -2.10 -26.17
N ALA A 55 -14.40 -2.50 -27.13
CA ALA A 55 -15.10 -3.77 -27.08
C ALA A 55 -14.09 -4.91 -27.00
N LEU A 56 -14.32 -5.81 -26.05
CA LEU A 56 -13.49 -6.99 -25.87
C LEU A 56 -13.48 -7.86 -27.13
N SER A 57 -12.29 -8.32 -27.52
CA SER A 57 -12.08 -9.34 -28.52
C SER A 57 -11.44 -10.58 -27.91
N GLY A 58 -11.98 -11.76 -28.21
CA GLY A 58 -11.41 -13.02 -27.74
C GLY A 58 -11.48 -13.21 -26.23
N ALA A 59 -10.46 -13.84 -25.67
CA ALA A 59 -10.36 -14.15 -24.25
C ALA A 59 -9.54 -13.10 -23.49
N THR A 60 -9.90 -12.85 -22.23
CA THR A 60 -9.13 -12.05 -21.29
C THR A 60 -7.74 -12.62 -21.09
N ILE A 61 -6.72 -11.76 -21.15
CA ILE A 61 -5.32 -12.16 -20.94
C ILE A 61 -5.04 -12.34 -19.45
N ALA A 62 -5.45 -11.39 -18.62
CA ALA A 62 -5.35 -11.48 -17.17
C ALA A 62 -6.44 -10.67 -16.47
N CYS A 63 -6.85 -11.13 -15.30
CA CYS A 63 -7.71 -10.39 -14.38
C CYS A 63 -7.15 -10.57 -12.96
N LEU A 64 -6.75 -9.48 -12.32
CA LEU A 64 -6.11 -9.48 -11.01
C LEU A 64 -6.59 -8.33 -10.13
N VAL A 65 -6.43 -8.45 -8.83
CA VAL A 65 -6.57 -7.32 -7.90
C VAL A 65 -5.20 -6.85 -7.45
N HIS A 66 -4.97 -5.55 -7.45
CA HIS A 66 -3.79 -4.90 -6.90
C HIS A 66 -4.16 -4.21 -5.59
N ILE A 67 -3.41 -4.53 -4.54
CA ILE A 67 -3.53 -3.95 -3.20
C ILE A 67 -2.12 -3.63 -2.70
N THR A 68 -2.00 -2.63 -1.83
CA THR A 68 -0.72 -2.12 -1.35
C THR A 68 -0.94 -1.34 -0.06
N ASP A 69 0.13 -1.10 0.70
CA ASP A 69 0.14 -0.12 1.79
C ASP A 69 -1.03 -0.38 2.76
N LEU A 70 -1.04 -1.59 3.31
CA LEU A 70 -2.01 -2.02 4.32
C LEU A 70 -1.66 -1.46 5.69
N HIS A 71 -0.36 -1.39 5.99
CA HIS A 71 0.18 -1.01 7.31
C HIS A 71 -0.49 -1.79 8.43
N VAL A 72 -0.43 -3.13 8.45
CA VAL A 72 -0.87 -3.86 9.65
C VAL A 72 -0.06 -3.35 10.83
N THR A 73 -0.72 -2.59 11.72
CA THR A 73 -0.05 -1.76 12.72
C THR A 73 -0.27 -2.31 14.13
N ASP A 74 0.80 -2.42 14.93
CA ASP A 74 0.70 -2.46 16.39
C ASP A 74 0.57 -1.04 16.94
N ALA A 75 -0.68 -0.56 17.07
CA ALA A 75 -0.97 0.79 17.55
C ALA A 75 -0.58 1.05 19.03
N GLN A 76 -0.09 0.01 19.73
CA GLN A 76 0.31 0.05 21.14
C GLN A 76 1.84 -0.08 21.29
N SER A 77 2.56 -0.24 20.18
CA SER A 77 4.01 -0.39 20.15
C SER A 77 4.71 0.87 20.71
N PRO A 78 5.75 0.74 21.54
CA PRO A 78 6.44 1.87 22.15
C PRO A 78 7.20 2.73 21.13
N ALA A 79 7.67 2.14 20.02
CA ALA A 79 8.46 2.81 18.99
C ALA A 79 7.60 3.29 17.80
N ARG A 80 6.45 3.91 18.11
CA ARG A 80 5.55 4.53 17.12
C ARG A 80 5.79 6.04 16.98
N PHE A 81 6.42 6.66 17.98
CA PHE A 81 6.82 8.07 17.97
C PHE A 81 5.68 9.05 17.67
N GLU A 82 4.45 8.72 18.09
CA GLU A 82 3.25 9.46 17.71
C GLU A 82 3.26 10.91 18.21
N PHE A 83 4.10 11.24 19.20
CA PHE A 83 4.26 12.60 19.69
C PHE A 83 4.72 13.57 18.59
N VAL A 84 5.38 13.08 17.53
CA VAL A 84 5.84 13.87 16.38
C VAL A 84 4.67 14.56 15.67
N ASN A 85 3.45 14.02 15.74
CA ASN A 85 2.25 14.64 15.18
C ASN A 85 1.97 16.06 15.75
N ARG A 86 2.55 16.44 16.90
CA ARG A 86 2.46 17.83 17.40
C ARG A 86 3.10 18.86 16.48
N TYR A 87 4.02 18.43 15.61
CA TYR A 87 4.75 19.29 14.68
C TYR A 87 4.08 19.37 13.29
N TRP A 88 2.78 19.07 13.18
CA TRP A 88 2.11 19.00 11.88
C TRP A 88 2.13 20.31 11.06
N GLU A 89 2.24 21.46 11.72
CA GLU A 89 2.39 22.78 11.06
C GLU A 89 3.85 23.09 10.65
N ASP A 90 4.83 22.34 11.15
CA ASP A 90 6.24 22.54 10.86
C ASP A 90 6.68 21.71 9.64
N SER A 91 7.00 22.38 8.54
CA SER A 91 7.39 21.72 7.28
C SER A 91 8.64 20.85 7.41
N ARG A 92 9.48 21.08 8.43
CA ARG A 92 10.72 20.31 8.65
C ARG A 92 10.46 18.89 9.11
N PHE A 93 9.30 18.63 9.71
CA PHE A 93 8.87 17.29 10.13
C PHE A 93 8.02 16.57 9.07
N ARG A 94 7.83 17.16 7.88
CA ARG A 94 6.88 16.64 6.89
C ARG A 94 7.12 15.18 6.51
N GLU A 95 8.38 14.77 6.38
CA GLU A 95 8.76 13.39 6.03
C GLU A 95 8.56 12.40 7.19
N LEU A 96 8.48 12.90 8.42
CA LEU A 96 8.12 12.11 9.60
C LEU A 96 6.62 12.15 9.89
N LEU A 97 5.79 12.67 8.98
CA LEU A 97 4.35 12.78 9.20
C LEU A 97 3.57 11.99 8.14
N THR A 98 2.56 11.22 8.52
CA THR A 98 1.96 11.10 9.85
C THR A 98 2.41 9.84 10.60
N MET A 99 2.72 9.97 11.89
CA MET A 99 3.12 8.86 12.78
C MET A 99 1.93 8.20 13.48
N GLN A 100 0.73 8.77 13.37
CA GLN A 100 -0.48 8.21 13.94
C GLN A 100 -1.72 8.76 13.26
N ARG A 101 -2.63 7.88 12.86
CA ARG A 101 -3.94 8.22 12.30
C ARG A 101 -5.06 7.78 13.25
N PRO A 102 -6.16 8.55 13.40
CA PRO A 102 -7.28 8.20 14.28
C PRO A 102 -7.87 6.80 14.07
N GLN A 103 -7.81 6.29 12.85
CA GLN A 103 -8.36 5.01 12.45
C GLN A 103 -7.44 3.81 12.63
N GLU A 104 -6.16 3.97 13.02
CA GLU A 104 -5.16 2.89 13.00
C GLU A 104 -5.56 1.66 13.80
N MET A 105 -6.16 1.83 14.98
CA MET A 105 -6.62 0.69 15.79
C MET A 105 -7.70 -0.15 15.08
N LEU A 106 -8.39 0.42 14.09
CA LEU A 106 -9.44 -0.25 13.31
C LEU A 106 -8.89 -0.89 12.01
N ASN A 107 -7.60 -0.74 11.71
CA ASN A 107 -7.02 -1.08 10.42
C ASN A 107 -7.20 -2.59 10.09
N THR A 108 -6.90 -3.48 11.03
CA THR A 108 -7.05 -4.94 10.80
C THR A 108 -8.48 -5.34 10.40
N HIS A 109 -9.50 -4.63 10.90
CA HIS A 109 -10.90 -4.86 10.52
C HIS A 109 -11.20 -4.34 9.10
N ALA A 110 -10.60 -3.21 8.70
CA ALA A 110 -10.69 -2.70 7.33
C ALA A 110 -9.99 -3.63 6.32
N ILE A 111 -8.84 -4.18 6.67
CA ILE A 111 -8.14 -5.19 5.84
C ILE A 111 -8.99 -6.45 5.70
N ALA A 112 -9.55 -6.97 6.79
CA ALA A 112 -10.43 -8.13 6.75
C ALA A 112 -11.67 -7.88 5.88
N ALA A 113 -12.25 -6.67 5.94
CA ALA A 113 -13.33 -6.25 5.06
C ALA A 113 -12.91 -6.17 3.58
N MET A 114 -11.69 -5.75 3.29
CA MET A 114 -11.15 -5.74 1.93
C MET A 114 -10.95 -7.17 1.42
N VAL A 115 -10.41 -8.08 2.24
CA VAL A 115 -10.27 -9.51 1.91
C VAL A 115 -11.64 -10.11 1.57
N ARG A 116 -12.67 -9.86 2.39
CA ARG A 116 -14.05 -10.29 2.09
C ARG A 116 -14.58 -9.67 0.80
N ALA A 117 -14.33 -8.39 0.55
CA ALA A 117 -14.76 -7.72 -0.67
C ALA A 117 -14.11 -8.33 -1.92
N ILE A 118 -12.81 -8.65 -1.87
CA ILE A 118 -12.09 -9.32 -2.95
C ILE A 118 -12.66 -10.73 -3.20
N ASN A 119 -12.87 -11.51 -2.13
CA ASN A 119 -13.45 -12.86 -2.25
C ASN A 119 -14.86 -12.85 -2.86
N ASN A 120 -15.62 -11.77 -2.66
CA ASN A 120 -17.00 -11.63 -3.13
C ASN A 120 -17.14 -10.73 -4.37
N LEU A 121 -16.04 -10.33 -5.01
CA LEU A 121 -16.05 -9.37 -6.12
C LEU A 121 -16.85 -9.88 -7.33
N GLY A 122 -16.88 -11.20 -7.53
CA GLY A 122 -17.55 -11.84 -8.65
C GLY A 122 -16.72 -11.72 -9.92
N VAL A 123 -17.28 -11.05 -10.93
CA VAL A 123 -16.64 -10.86 -12.26
C VAL A 123 -16.30 -9.40 -12.52
N ALA A 124 -15.25 -9.20 -13.30
CA ALA A 124 -14.77 -7.89 -13.65
C ALA A 124 -15.67 -7.20 -14.70
N PRO A 125 -15.88 -5.88 -14.60
CA PRO A 125 -16.92 -5.19 -15.36
C PRO A 125 -16.63 -5.04 -16.86
N LEU A 126 -15.35 -5.09 -17.28
CA LEU A 126 -15.00 -4.90 -18.70
C LEU A 126 -14.93 -6.22 -19.46
N THR A 127 -14.41 -7.25 -18.79
CA THR A 127 -14.12 -8.54 -19.43
C THR A 127 -15.06 -9.67 -19.02
N GLY A 128 -15.78 -9.53 -17.90
CA GLY A 128 -16.65 -10.58 -17.37
C GLY A 128 -15.91 -11.77 -16.74
N GLU A 129 -14.59 -11.70 -16.57
CA GLU A 129 -13.79 -12.73 -15.89
C GLU A 129 -13.63 -12.44 -14.39
N ALA A 130 -13.54 -13.49 -13.58
CA ALA A 130 -13.20 -13.34 -12.16
C ALA A 130 -11.70 -13.09 -11.99
N PRO A 131 -11.28 -12.31 -10.97
CA PRO A 131 -9.86 -12.19 -10.61
C PRO A 131 -9.27 -13.56 -10.26
N ARG A 132 -8.06 -13.83 -10.74
CA ARG A 132 -7.36 -15.12 -10.49
C ARG A 132 -6.13 -15.00 -9.61
N ILE A 133 -5.69 -13.77 -9.35
CA ILE A 133 -4.52 -13.49 -8.52
C ILE A 133 -4.67 -12.13 -7.85
N VAL A 134 -4.07 -11.97 -6.68
CA VAL A 134 -3.89 -10.67 -6.00
C VAL A 134 -2.40 -10.31 -6.00
N ALA A 135 -2.05 -9.10 -6.37
CA ALA A 135 -0.71 -8.54 -6.20
C ALA A 135 -0.71 -7.62 -4.98
N MET A 136 0.08 -7.95 -3.96
CA MET A 136 0.33 -7.13 -2.78
C MET A 136 1.71 -6.46 -2.89
N THR A 137 1.76 -5.16 -3.23
CA THR A 137 3.02 -4.47 -3.56
C THR A 137 3.75 -3.83 -2.37
N GLY A 138 3.77 -4.48 -1.21
CA GLY A 138 4.59 -4.05 -0.07
C GLY A 138 3.87 -3.12 0.90
N ASP A 139 4.52 -2.83 2.04
CA ASP A 139 3.95 -2.16 3.21
C ASP A 139 2.72 -2.92 3.73
N SER A 140 2.92 -4.22 3.90
CA SER A 140 1.98 -5.14 4.54
C SER A 140 1.93 -4.94 6.04
N VAL A 141 3.07 -4.64 6.66
CA VAL A 141 3.23 -4.25 8.07
C VAL A 141 3.58 -2.77 8.17
N ASP A 142 3.72 -2.21 9.36
CA ASP A 142 3.98 -0.77 9.52
C ASP A 142 5.32 -0.46 10.20
N ASN A 143 5.73 -1.25 11.18
CA ASN A 143 6.89 -0.93 12.00
C ASN A 143 7.90 -2.09 12.03
N ALA A 144 7.92 -2.89 10.96
CA ALA A 144 8.74 -4.08 10.79
C ALA A 144 8.61 -5.10 11.94
N GLN A 145 7.45 -5.20 12.61
CA GLN A 145 7.32 -6.04 13.81
C GLN A 145 6.81 -7.44 13.49
N ARG A 146 7.27 -8.42 14.28
CA ARG A 146 6.86 -9.83 14.13
C ARG A 146 5.37 -10.04 14.39
N ASN A 147 4.78 -9.37 15.38
CA ASN A 147 3.35 -9.43 15.67
C ASN A 147 2.51 -8.87 14.51
N GLU A 148 2.96 -7.79 13.86
CA GLU A 148 2.35 -7.24 12.66
C GLU A 148 2.39 -8.23 11.50
N LEU A 149 3.56 -8.85 11.21
CA LEU A 149 3.69 -9.87 10.17
C LEU A 149 2.77 -11.07 10.42
N THR A 150 2.66 -11.49 11.69
CA THR A 150 1.77 -12.59 12.09
C THR A 150 0.30 -12.24 11.79
N ASN A 151 -0.13 -11.03 12.12
CA ASN A 151 -1.49 -10.55 11.83
C ASN A 151 -1.74 -10.38 10.34
N PHE A 152 -0.77 -9.87 9.56
CA PHE A 152 -0.87 -9.77 8.11
C PHE A 152 -1.09 -11.14 7.46
N LEU A 153 -0.27 -12.13 7.82
CA LEU A 153 -0.42 -13.48 7.26
C LEU A 153 -1.75 -14.13 7.70
N ALA A 154 -2.21 -13.91 8.93
CA ALA A 154 -3.53 -14.37 9.35
C ALA A 154 -4.67 -13.70 8.57
N LEU A 155 -4.54 -12.41 8.24
CA LEU A 155 -5.51 -11.68 7.42
C LEU A 155 -5.58 -12.25 6.00
N PHE A 156 -4.43 -12.49 5.37
CA PHE A 156 -4.33 -12.87 3.95
C PHE A 156 -4.45 -14.37 3.69
N ASN A 157 -3.98 -15.23 4.61
CA ASN A 157 -4.05 -16.69 4.47
C ASN A 157 -5.19 -17.32 5.26
N GLY A 158 -5.89 -16.51 6.05
CA GLY A 158 -6.91 -16.96 6.98
C GLY A 158 -6.29 -17.41 8.31
N GLY A 159 -7.06 -17.29 9.39
CA GLY A 159 -6.60 -17.59 10.74
C GLY A 159 -7.08 -16.58 11.76
N THR A 160 -6.51 -16.63 12.96
CA THR A 160 -6.85 -15.72 14.05
C THR A 160 -5.97 -14.48 14.01
N VAL A 161 -6.60 -13.33 13.81
CA VAL A 161 -5.99 -12.00 13.94
C VAL A 161 -6.09 -11.56 15.39
N ARG A 162 -5.01 -11.01 15.94
CA ARG A 162 -4.90 -10.54 17.33
C ARG A 162 -4.41 -9.09 17.32
N PRO A 163 -5.32 -8.10 17.24
CA PRO A 163 -4.92 -6.70 17.20
C PRO A 163 -4.34 -6.20 18.53
N ASP A 164 -4.67 -6.85 19.66
CA ASP A 164 -4.08 -6.55 20.96
C ASP A 164 -2.62 -7.01 21.07
N SER A 165 -1.79 -6.27 21.81
CA SER A 165 -0.35 -6.49 22.02
C SER A 165 0.06 -6.05 23.43
N GLY A 166 1.15 -6.60 23.97
CA GLY A 166 1.54 -6.34 25.35
C GLY A 166 0.63 -7.02 26.38
N ALA A 167 0.10 -6.26 27.34
CA ALA A 167 -0.84 -6.79 28.33
C ALA A 167 -2.28 -6.67 27.82
N PRO A 168 -3.21 -7.54 28.26
CA PRO A 168 -4.60 -7.48 27.80
C PRO A 168 -5.24 -6.10 28.05
N GLY A 169 -5.85 -5.55 27.00
CA GLY A 169 -6.53 -4.26 27.04
C GLY A 169 -5.77 -3.15 26.32
N TYR A 170 -6.50 -2.13 25.85
CA TYR A 170 -5.88 -1.11 25.02
C TYR A 170 -4.93 -0.19 25.81
N ASP A 171 -3.65 -0.15 25.43
CA ASP A 171 -2.62 0.72 25.99
C ASP A 171 -1.87 1.51 24.90
N GLY A 172 -2.61 2.34 24.17
CA GLY A 172 -2.06 3.27 23.18
C GLY A 172 -2.54 4.71 23.38
N VAL A 173 -2.12 5.60 22.48
CA VAL A 173 -2.30 7.07 22.61
C VAL A 173 -3.75 7.55 22.63
N GLN A 174 -4.70 6.70 22.21
CA GLN A 174 -6.13 7.03 22.16
C GLN A 174 -6.86 6.78 23.49
N LYS A 175 -6.17 6.27 24.52
CA LYS A 175 -6.80 6.01 25.82
C LYS A 175 -7.20 7.33 26.51
N PRO A 176 -8.30 7.37 27.27
CA PRO A 176 -8.82 8.61 27.86
C PRO A 176 -7.80 9.39 28.71
N ASP A 177 -7.00 8.68 29.51
CA ASP A 177 -6.02 9.23 30.44
C ASP A 177 -4.61 9.41 29.84
N TRP A 178 -4.43 9.18 28.53
CA TRP A 178 -3.15 9.43 27.86
C TRP A 178 -2.75 10.90 27.98
N PRO A 179 -1.47 11.25 28.26
CA PRO A 179 -1.06 12.64 28.34
C PRO A 179 -1.20 13.38 27.00
N GLY A 180 -1.72 14.61 27.06
CA GLY A 180 -1.92 15.47 25.88
C GLY A 180 -3.29 15.33 25.23
N ASP A 181 -3.55 16.20 24.24
CA ASP A 181 -4.84 16.40 23.58
C ASP A 181 -4.74 16.25 22.04
N ILE A 182 -3.58 15.88 21.51
CA ILE A 182 -3.32 15.83 20.07
C ILE A 182 -3.80 14.56 19.37
N TYR A 183 -4.45 13.64 20.08
CA TYR A 183 -4.95 12.36 19.55
C TYR A 183 -6.46 12.28 19.71
N TRP A 184 -7.14 11.60 18.79
CA TRP A 184 -8.57 11.32 18.96
C TRP A 184 -8.76 10.30 20.07
N LYS A 185 -9.47 10.70 21.14
CA LYS A 185 -9.79 9.86 22.31
C LYS A 185 -11.26 9.46 22.29
N PRO A 186 -11.64 8.39 21.56
CA PRO A 186 -13.05 8.00 21.38
C PRO A 186 -13.79 7.69 22.68
N ASP A 187 -13.07 7.14 23.66
CA ASP A 187 -13.62 6.68 24.95
C ASP A 187 -13.54 7.76 26.05
N GLY A 188 -13.05 8.97 25.70
CA GLY A 188 -12.80 10.05 26.64
C GLY A 188 -14.01 10.93 26.94
N ALA A 189 -13.75 12.05 27.62
CA ALA A 189 -14.75 13.10 27.82
C ALA A 189 -14.97 13.93 26.54
N ASP A 190 -16.18 14.46 26.38
CA ASP A 190 -16.53 15.24 25.19
C ASP A 190 -15.68 16.51 25.09
N GLY A 191 -15.05 16.72 23.92
CA GLY A 191 -14.22 17.90 23.64
C GLY A 191 -12.88 17.93 24.38
N ALA A 192 -12.45 16.81 24.97
CA ALA A 192 -11.19 16.71 25.71
C ALA A 192 -9.93 16.65 24.82
N ASP A 193 -10.09 16.50 23.50
CA ASP A 193 -9.00 16.45 22.54
C ASP A 193 -9.23 17.35 21.31
N LEU A 194 -8.17 17.57 20.54
CA LEU A 194 -8.18 18.42 19.35
C LEU A 194 -9.02 17.84 18.21
N PHE A 195 -9.09 16.52 18.06
CA PHE A 195 -9.92 15.90 17.02
C PHE A 195 -11.41 16.16 17.27
N GLN A 196 -11.85 16.07 18.53
CA GLN A 196 -13.22 16.38 18.90
C GLN A 196 -13.52 17.88 18.82
N SER A 197 -12.72 18.71 19.49
CA SER A 197 -12.99 20.14 19.62
C SER A 197 -12.75 20.94 18.32
N ALA A 198 -11.72 20.58 17.54
CA ALA A 198 -11.36 21.29 16.31
C ALA A 198 -11.96 20.67 15.05
N LEU A 199 -12.10 19.34 15.00
CA LEU A 199 -12.50 18.62 13.78
C LEU A 199 -13.87 17.94 13.89
N GLY A 200 -14.50 17.98 15.07
CA GLY A 200 -15.81 17.41 15.28
C GLY A 200 -15.82 15.88 15.33
N PHE A 201 -14.68 15.22 15.55
CA PHE A 201 -14.66 13.76 15.69
C PHE A 201 -15.60 13.32 16.83
N PRO A 202 -16.32 12.20 16.67
CA PRO A 202 -17.31 11.80 17.65
C PRO A 202 -16.68 11.05 18.83
N LEU A 203 -17.39 11.05 19.97
CA LEU A 203 -17.20 10.03 20.99
C LEU A 203 -17.71 8.68 20.47
N ARG A 204 -17.02 7.61 20.86
CA ARG A 204 -17.35 6.22 20.56
C ARG A 204 -17.00 5.30 21.74
N PRO A 205 -17.65 5.45 22.91
CA PRO A 205 -17.32 4.67 24.10
C PRO A 205 -17.32 3.16 23.85
N GLY A 206 -16.22 2.49 24.20
CA GLY A 206 -16.02 1.05 24.07
C GLY A 206 -15.40 0.63 22.73
N VAL A 207 -15.14 1.56 21.80
CA VAL A 207 -14.63 1.19 20.46
C VAL A 207 -13.23 0.62 20.50
N LEU A 208 -12.37 1.10 21.42
CA LEU A 208 -11.00 0.58 21.54
C LEU A 208 -11.02 -0.85 22.08
N GLU A 209 -11.86 -1.15 23.07
CA GLU A 209 -12.06 -2.50 23.59
C GLU A 209 -12.64 -3.44 22.52
N GLU A 210 -13.54 -2.95 21.66
CA GLU A 210 -14.05 -3.72 20.53
C GLU A 210 -12.96 -4.00 19.48
N ALA A 211 -12.18 -2.98 19.13
CA ALA A 211 -11.18 -3.05 18.07
C ALA A 211 -10.04 -4.03 18.36
N ILE A 212 -9.63 -4.17 19.62
CA ILE A 212 -8.54 -5.06 20.02
C ILE A 212 -8.96 -6.55 20.13
N LYS A 213 -10.25 -6.87 20.06
CA LYS A 213 -10.73 -8.26 20.17
C LYS A 213 -10.18 -9.11 19.04
N ALA A 214 -9.64 -10.28 19.39
CA ALA A 214 -9.22 -11.25 18.40
C ALA A 214 -10.42 -11.73 17.55
N PHE A 215 -10.19 -11.90 16.26
CA PHE A 215 -11.22 -12.35 15.31
C PHE A 215 -10.62 -13.30 14.27
N ALA A 216 -11.48 -14.01 13.54
CA ALA A 216 -11.06 -14.89 12.45
C ALA A 216 -11.12 -14.13 11.12
N SER A 217 -10.06 -14.21 10.31
CA SER A 217 -10.08 -13.79 8.91
C SER A 217 -10.37 -14.99 8.02
N ASP A 218 -11.11 -14.73 6.93
CA ASP A 218 -11.42 -15.73 5.90
C ASP A 218 -10.18 -16.09 5.05
N GLY A 219 -9.21 -15.17 4.97
CA GLY A 219 -8.11 -15.27 4.01
C GLY A 219 -8.55 -15.00 2.58
N LEU A 220 -7.62 -14.73 1.67
CA LEU A 220 -7.88 -14.59 0.26
C LEU A 220 -8.20 -15.96 -0.35
N SER A 221 -9.30 -16.03 -1.10
CA SER A 221 -9.76 -17.23 -1.80
C SER A 221 -9.03 -17.50 -3.12
N VAL A 222 -8.20 -16.57 -3.56
CA VAL A 222 -7.36 -16.64 -4.75
C VAL A 222 -5.89 -16.52 -4.35
N PRO A 223 -4.96 -17.10 -5.14
CA PRO A 223 -3.53 -16.92 -4.90
C PRO A 223 -3.12 -15.45 -4.86
N TRP A 224 -2.09 -15.14 -4.08
CA TRP A 224 -1.54 -13.79 -4.01
C TRP A 224 -0.02 -13.78 -4.08
N LEU A 225 0.53 -12.69 -4.60
CA LEU A 225 1.96 -12.41 -4.75
C LEU A 225 2.36 -11.29 -3.79
N GLY A 226 3.43 -11.49 -3.03
CA GLY A 226 3.95 -10.50 -2.08
C GLY A 226 5.15 -9.73 -2.64
N CYS A 227 5.27 -8.47 -2.22
CA CYS A 227 6.44 -7.61 -2.44
C CYS A 227 6.95 -7.12 -1.09
N TYR A 228 8.23 -6.78 -1.03
CA TYR A 228 8.87 -6.19 0.14
C TYR A 228 8.83 -4.66 0.02
N GLY A 229 8.34 -3.96 1.05
CA GLY A 229 8.24 -2.51 1.14
C GLY A 229 9.12 -1.94 2.25
N ASN A 230 9.23 -0.62 2.33
CA ASN A 230 10.11 0.03 3.31
C ASN A 230 9.62 -0.19 4.75
N HIS A 231 8.32 -0.36 4.99
CA HIS A 231 7.79 -0.65 6.32
C HIS A 231 8.09 -2.08 6.82
N GLU A 232 8.50 -3.00 5.93
CA GLU A 232 9.04 -4.30 6.33
C GLU A 232 10.51 -4.22 6.79
N GLU A 233 11.25 -3.18 6.38
CA GLU A 233 12.70 -3.05 6.63
C GLU A 233 13.02 -2.06 7.75
N VAL A 234 12.34 -0.91 7.77
CA VAL A 234 12.67 0.22 8.64
C VAL A 234 11.48 0.64 9.49
N CYS A 235 11.76 1.14 10.71
CA CYS A 235 10.72 1.59 11.62
C CYS A 235 9.97 2.79 11.03
N GLN A 236 8.64 2.76 11.12
CA GLN A 236 7.75 3.75 10.52
C GLN A 236 8.01 4.01 9.03
N GLY A 237 8.60 3.04 8.32
CA GLY A 237 8.98 3.20 6.92
C GLY A 237 10.13 4.19 6.68
N VAL A 238 10.86 4.62 7.72
CA VAL A 238 11.89 5.67 7.59
C VAL A 238 13.17 5.36 8.38
N GLY A 239 13.07 5.01 9.66
CA GLY A 239 14.23 4.92 10.57
C GLY A 239 14.87 3.54 10.60
N ILE A 240 16.20 3.46 10.44
CA ILE A 240 16.90 2.18 10.50
C ILE A 240 16.72 1.48 11.85
N ILE A 241 16.65 0.16 11.84
CA ILE A 241 16.49 -0.61 13.06
C ILE A 241 17.85 -0.87 13.69
N THR A 242 18.22 -0.03 14.67
CA THR A 242 19.44 -0.22 15.46
C THR A 242 19.22 -1.25 16.58
N PRO A 243 20.27 -1.91 17.12
CA PRO A 243 20.12 -2.80 18.28
C PRO A 243 19.50 -2.10 19.51
N ALA A 244 19.73 -0.80 19.66
CA ALA A 244 19.13 0.01 20.71
C ALA A 244 17.63 0.22 20.48
N LEU A 245 17.22 0.49 19.24
CA LEU A 245 15.81 0.60 18.87
C LEU A 245 15.09 -0.76 19.03
N GLU A 246 15.67 -1.86 18.56
CA GLU A 246 15.14 -3.21 18.73
C GLU A 246 14.83 -3.52 20.20
N ALA A 247 15.79 -3.24 21.10
CA ALA A 247 15.60 -3.40 22.53
C ALA A 247 14.47 -2.50 23.06
N ALA A 248 14.34 -1.28 22.54
CA ALA A 248 13.29 -0.35 22.94
C ALA A 248 11.89 -0.76 22.44
N MET A 249 11.78 -1.37 21.26
CA MET A 249 10.51 -1.84 20.67
C MET A 249 9.82 -2.91 21.51
N THR A 250 10.60 -3.76 22.18
CA THR A 250 10.09 -4.84 23.04
C THR A 250 9.96 -4.44 24.51
N ALA A 251 10.55 -3.31 24.90
CA ALA A 251 10.56 -2.82 26.28
C ALA A 251 9.25 -2.16 26.70
N GLY A 252 9.14 -1.89 28.00
CA GLY A 252 7.95 -1.29 28.62
C GLY A 252 8.01 0.23 28.80
N ARG A 253 8.54 0.97 27.82
CA ARG A 253 8.71 2.43 27.90
C ARG A 253 8.34 3.10 26.58
N LYS A 254 7.33 3.99 26.60
CA LYS A 254 6.83 4.69 25.40
C LYS A 254 6.99 6.21 25.52
N PRO A 255 7.79 6.85 24.64
CA PRO A 255 7.98 8.30 24.67
C PRO A 255 6.68 9.05 24.32
N VAL A 256 6.42 10.12 25.06
CA VAL A 256 5.25 11.02 24.90
C VAL A 256 5.66 12.44 24.49
N GLY A 257 6.97 12.66 24.33
CA GLY A 257 7.54 13.94 23.94
C GLY A 257 8.90 13.78 23.27
N PRO A 258 9.42 14.86 22.67
CA PRO A 258 10.69 14.84 21.95
C PRO A 258 11.87 14.59 22.90
N PRO A 259 12.99 14.08 22.38
CA PRO A 259 14.22 14.01 23.16
C PRO A 259 14.74 15.42 23.49
N PRO A 260 15.44 15.58 24.63
CA PRO A 260 16.04 16.87 25.00
C PRO A 260 17.00 17.38 23.91
N GLY A 261 16.79 18.62 23.47
CA GLY A 261 17.67 19.27 22.50
C GLY A 261 17.52 18.80 21.06
N LEU A 262 16.41 18.15 20.69
CA LEU A 262 16.10 17.81 19.30
C LEU A 262 16.24 19.05 18.40
N ASP A 263 17.12 18.98 17.41
CA ASP A 263 17.26 20.00 16.37
C ASP A 263 16.21 19.74 15.27
N PRO A 264 15.21 20.62 15.10
CA PRO A 264 14.18 20.45 14.07
C PRO A 264 14.73 20.39 12.65
N ASP A 265 15.85 21.08 12.37
CA ASP A 265 16.42 21.13 11.02
C ASP A 265 17.14 19.82 10.66
N ARG A 266 17.39 18.97 11.65
CA ARG A 266 18.00 17.64 11.51
C ARG A 266 17.12 16.50 11.99
N ALA A 267 15.84 16.78 12.28
CA ALA A 267 14.94 15.78 12.89
C ALA A 267 14.76 14.55 12.01
N VAL A 268 14.57 14.75 10.70
CA VAL A 268 14.43 13.65 9.72
C VAL A 268 15.72 12.83 9.67
N GLU A 269 16.88 13.46 9.44
CA GLU A 269 18.19 12.79 9.41
C GLU A 269 18.45 12.00 10.71
N THR A 270 18.18 12.62 11.86
CA THR A 270 18.35 11.98 13.17
C THR A 270 17.43 10.77 13.33
N PHE A 271 16.17 10.87 12.89
CA PHE A 271 15.23 9.75 12.95
C PHE A 271 15.61 8.64 11.97
N THR A 272 16.05 8.98 10.76
CA THR A 272 16.48 8.01 9.76
C THR A 272 17.68 7.21 10.27
N ASP A 273 18.69 7.89 10.81
CA ASP A 273 19.98 7.27 11.09
C ASP A 273 20.10 6.74 12.54
N ASN A 274 19.39 7.35 13.50
CA ASN A 274 19.46 7.02 14.94
C ASN A 274 18.09 7.16 15.62
N PRO A 275 17.04 6.43 15.17
CA PRO A 275 15.68 6.58 15.68
C PRO A 275 15.56 6.32 17.19
N GLU A 276 16.44 5.52 17.80
CA GLU A 276 16.48 5.34 19.25
C GLU A 276 16.67 6.64 20.02
N THR A 277 17.22 7.69 19.40
CA THR A 277 17.33 9.03 19.98
C THR A 277 15.95 9.55 20.39
N PHE A 278 14.91 9.26 19.61
CA PHE A 278 13.54 9.70 19.89
C PHE A 278 12.92 8.95 21.10
N MET A 279 13.52 7.85 21.56
CA MET A 279 13.12 7.13 22.78
C MET A 279 13.61 7.82 24.07
N ALA A 280 14.53 8.78 23.97
CA ALA A 280 15.12 9.47 25.12
C ALA A 280 14.26 10.59 25.72
N GLY A 281 13.11 10.88 25.10
CA GLY A 281 12.16 11.89 25.60
C GLY A 281 11.49 11.51 26.92
N GLU A 282 10.63 12.43 27.39
CA GLU A 282 9.64 12.10 28.43
C GLU A 282 8.85 10.88 27.97
N ALA A 283 8.63 9.93 28.86
CA ALA A 283 7.98 8.68 28.53
C ALA A 283 7.19 8.15 29.72
N ILE A 284 6.24 7.29 29.40
CA ILE A 284 5.45 6.54 30.39
C ILE A 284 5.79 5.05 30.31
N GLU A 285 5.43 4.32 31.37
CA GLU A 285 5.49 2.86 31.36
C GLU A 285 4.32 2.30 30.55
N VAL A 286 4.62 1.30 29.73
CA VAL A 286 3.66 0.51 28.97
C VAL A 286 4.03 -0.97 29.10
N PRO A 287 3.12 -1.93 28.87
CA PRO A 287 3.46 -3.34 28.84
C PRO A 287 4.52 -3.64 27.77
N SER A 288 5.58 -4.35 28.18
CA SER A 288 6.54 -4.97 27.28
C SER A 288 5.91 -6.11 26.48
N ASP A 289 6.42 -6.37 25.29
CA ASP A 289 5.98 -7.49 24.45
C ASP A 289 7.17 -8.01 23.62
N PRO A 290 7.61 -9.27 23.78
CA PRO A 290 8.70 -9.82 22.97
C PRO A 290 8.32 -10.01 21.49
N GLU A 291 7.04 -10.07 21.15
CA GLU A 291 6.56 -10.24 19.77
C GLU A 291 6.64 -8.93 18.96
N ARG A 292 6.93 -7.80 19.63
CA ARG A 292 7.25 -6.50 19.01
C ARG A 292 8.65 -6.44 18.41
N ARG A 293 9.44 -7.51 18.51
CA ARG A 293 10.78 -7.53 17.91
C ARG A 293 10.71 -7.28 16.40
N PRO A 294 11.72 -6.62 15.83
CA PRO A 294 11.89 -6.51 14.40
C PRO A 294 11.93 -7.87 13.71
N ILE A 295 11.46 -7.91 12.47
CA ILE A 295 11.70 -9.01 11.53
C ILE A 295 12.92 -8.68 10.66
N SER A 296 13.64 -9.72 10.22
CA SER A 296 14.59 -9.57 9.11
C SER A 296 13.91 -9.84 7.76
N ARG A 297 14.54 -9.39 6.67
CA ARG A 297 14.14 -9.75 5.30
C ARG A 297 14.04 -11.26 5.10
N GLY A 298 15.02 -12.01 5.61
CA GLY A 298 15.01 -13.47 5.56
C GLY A 298 13.80 -14.07 6.28
N GLU A 299 13.46 -13.56 7.48
CA GLU A 299 12.27 -14.00 8.22
C GLU A 299 10.96 -13.68 7.49
N PHE A 300 10.87 -12.52 6.82
CA PHE A 300 9.73 -12.16 5.98
C PHE A 300 9.55 -13.16 4.84
N ILE A 301 10.61 -13.41 4.06
CA ILE A 301 10.60 -14.33 2.91
C ILE A 301 10.24 -15.76 3.37
N ASP A 302 10.89 -16.23 4.42
CA ASP A 302 10.69 -17.57 4.99
C ASP A 302 9.26 -17.74 5.52
N ALA A 303 8.68 -16.70 6.14
CA ALA A 303 7.27 -16.72 6.54
C ALA A 303 6.32 -16.89 5.34
N HIS A 304 6.59 -16.20 4.23
CA HIS A 304 5.80 -16.36 2.99
C HIS A 304 5.98 -17.74 2.36
N VAL A 305 7.21 -18.26 2.31
CA VAL A 305 7.49 -19.61 1.78
C VAL A 305 6.72 -20.67 2.56
N ARG A 306 6.70 -20.58 3.90
CA ARG A 306 5.95 -21.51 4.75
C ARG A 306 4.43 -21.39 4.61
N SER A 307 3.91 -20.23 4.20
CA SER A 307 2.47 -20.00 4.08
C SER A 307 1.90 -20.18 2.67
N GLY A 308 2.71 -20.59 1.70
CA GLY A 308 2.27 -20.83 0.32
C GLY A 308 3.19 -20.26 -0.77
N GLY A 309 4.37 -19.75 -0.42
CA GLY A 309 5.32 -19.14 -1.35
C GLY A 309 4.98 -17.68 -1.62
N HIS A 310 3.76 -17.42 -2.08
CA HIS A 310 3.28 -16.08 -2.46
C HIS A 310 4.25 -15.34 -3.38
N GLY A 311 4.82 -16.09 -4.34
CA GLY A 311 5.85 -15.61 -5.26
C GLY A 311 7.29 -15.93 -4.84
N PHE A 312 7.55 -16.03 -3.53
CA PHE A 312 8.85 -16.44 -3.01
C PHE A 312 9.05 -17.96 -3.08
N SER A 313 10.31 -18.36 -3.16
CA SER A 313 10.76 -19.75 -3.19
C SER A 313 11.81 -20.01 -2.10
N PRO A 314 12.13 -21.28 -1.78
CA PRO A 314 13.23 -21.60 -0.88
C PRO A 314 14.57 -20.97 -1.29
N ARG A 315 14.82 -20.80 -2.60
CA ARG A 315 16.02 -20.09 -3.08
C ARG A 315 16.02 -18.62 -2.65
N ASN A 316 14.87 -17.95 -2.61
CA ASN A 316 14.79 -16.58 -2.12
C ASN A 316 15.21 -16.47 -0.64
N VAL A 317 14.93 -17.52 0.15
CA VAL A 317 15.38 -17.60 1.55
C VAL A 317 16.90 -17.77 1.60
N ASP A 318 17.45 -18.71 0.82
CA ASP A 318 18.88 -19.00 0.79
C ASP A 318 19.72 -17.79 0.33
N ASP A 319 19.21 -17.04 -0.66
CA ASP A 319 19.91 -15.89 -1.24
C ASP A 319 19.57 -14.57 -0.51
N GLU A 320 18.59 -14.56 0.40
CA GLU A 320 18.00 -13.37 1.05
C GLU A 320 17.53 -12.29 0.04
N LEU A 321 16.99 -12.72 -1.10
CA LEU A 321 16.54 -11.84 -2.18
C LEU A 321 15.02 -11.74 -2.25
N ALA A 322 14.49 -10.52 -2.12
CA ALA A 322 13.07 -10.24 -2.13
C ALA A 322 12.46 -9.95 -3.53
N TYR A 323 13.19 -10.24 -4.61
CA TYR A 323 12.71 -10.15 -5.99
C TYR A 323 12.61 -11.52 -6.66
N TYR A 324 11.63 -11.70 -7.55
CA TYR A 324 11.35 -12.98 -8.19
C TYR A 324 10.52 -12.82 -9.46
N VAL A 325 10.31 -13.94 -10.16
CA VAL A 325 9.44 -14.05 -11.34
C VAL A 325 8.34 -15.05 -11.05
N HIS A 326 7.12 -14.75 -11.47
CA HIS A 326 5.97 -15.65 -11.41
C HIS A 326 5.23 -15.65 -12.74
N ASP A 327 5.09 -16.83 -13.35
CA ASP A 327 4.36 -16.98 -14.62
C ASP A 327 2.93 -17.48 -14.35
N ALA A 328 1.94 -16.80 -14.93
CA ALA A 328 0.53 -17.20 -14.91
C ALA A 328 -0.03 -17.19 -16.34
N GLY A 329 -0.07 -18.36 -16.98
CA GLY A 329 -0.42 -18.47 -18.39
C GLY A 329 0.60 -17.75 -19.28
N ILE A 330 0.13 -16.85 -20.13
CA ILE A 330 0.96 -16.04 -21.04
C ILE A 330 1.41 -14.70 -20.41
N VAL A 331 1.20 -14.52 -19.11
CA VAL A 331 1.62 -13.32 -18.36
C VAL A 331 2.76 -13.68 -17.43
N ARG A 332 3.85 -12.92 -17.52
CA ARG A 332 4.99 -12.96 -16.61
C ARG A 332 4.89 -11.78 -15.64
N PHE A 333 4.77 -12.07 -14.36
CA PHE A 333 4.95 -11.10 -13.28
C PHE A 333 6.42 -11.07 -12.87
N ILE A 334 7.00 -9.87 -12.79
CA ILE A 334 8.36 -9.67 -12.27
C ILE A 334 8.27 -8.74 -11.07
N THR A 335 8.50 -9.26 -9.87
CA THR A 335 8.51 -8.49 -8.63
C THR A 335 9.92 -8.00 -8.35
N LEU A 336 10.06 -6.70 -8.12
CA LEU A 336 11.31 -6.01 -7.80
C LEU A 336 11.36 -5.67 -6.31
N ASP A 337 12.56 -5.76 -5.75
CA ASP A 337 12.87 -5.23 -4.43
C ASP A 337 13.43 -3.82 -4.61
N THR A 338 12.66 -2.83 -4.16
CA THR A 338 13.01 -1.41 -4.33
C THR A 338 13.38 -0.74 -3.01
N VAL A 339 13.52 -1.50 -1.92
CA VAL A 339 13.77 -0.95 -0.59
C VAL A 339 15.22 -0.50 -0.44
N CYS A 340 15.44 0.61 0.27
CA CYS A 340 16.76 1.08 0.66
C CYS A 340 17.04 0.67 2.12
N ASP A 341 18.00 -0.23 2.32
CA ASP A 341 18.45 -0.72 3.64
C ASP A 341 19.15 0.37 4.49
N ALA A 342 19.63 1.45 3.85
CA ALA A 342 20.17 2.61 4.53
C ALA A 342 19.09 3.55 5.14
N GLY A 343 17.81 3.20 5.04
CA GLY A 343 16.68 3.97 5.56
C GLY A 343 16.22 5.12 4.69
N GLY A 344 15.24 5.86 5.18
CA GLY A 344 14.44 6.81 4.40
C GLY A 344 13.21 6.15 3.78
N ALA A 345 12.22 6.98 3.42
CA ALA A 345 10.97 6.49 2.82
C ALA A 345 11.17 6.02 1.38
N ASP A 346 11.89 6.79 0.56
CA ASP A 346 12.07 6.48 -0.86
C ASP A 346 12.87 5.18 -1.09
N GLY A 347 12.74 4.64 -2.29
CA GLY A 347 13.40 3.43 -2.73
C GLY A 347 14.65 3.65 -3.59
N THR A 348 15.32 2.54 -3.91
CA THR A 348 16.44 2.45 -4.84
C THR A 348 16.42 1.12 -5.59
N VAL A 349 17.14 1.01 -6.70
CA VAL A 349 17.35 -0.26 -7.40
C VAL A 349 18.84 -0.45 -7.68
N ALA A 350 19.40 -1.52 -7.14
CA ALA A 350 20.81 -1.82 -7.29
C ALA A 350 21.14 -2.34 -8.72
N PRO A 351 22.34 -2.04 -9.26
CA PRO A 351 22.76 -2.52 -10.58
C PRO A 351 22.67 -4.04 -10.79
N PRO A 352 22.97 -4.92 -9.81
CA PRO A 352 22.79 -6.36 -9.96
C PRO A 352 21.33 -6.76 -10.25
N GLN A 353 20.37 -6.08 -9.62
CA GLN A 353 18.95 -6.36 -9.86
C GLN A 353 18.50 -5.90 -11.26
N LEU A 354 19.03 -4.77 -11.75
CA LEU A 354 18.79 -4.34 -13.14
C LEU A 354 19.33 -5.36 -14.15
N HIS A 355 20.53 -5.92 -13.89
CA HIS A 355 21.08 -6.96 -14.74
C HIS A 355 20.25 -8.25 -14.69
N TRP A 356 19.80 -8.65 -13.49
CA TRP A 356 18.89 -9.78 -13.32
C TRP A 356 17.57 -9.54 -14.07
N LEU A 357 16.99 -8.34 -13.96
CA LEU A 357 15.75 -7.97 -14.65
C LEU A 357 15.90 -8.06 -16.17
N GLU A 358 17.01 -7.55 -16.72
CA GLU A 358 17.32 -7.66 -18.15
C GLU A 358 17.31 -9.13 -18.60
N GLN A 359 17.97 -10.03 -17.85
CA GLN A 359 17.96 -11.46 -18.15
C GLN A 359 16.56 -12.08 -18.10
N ARG A 360 15.74 -11.73 -17.10
CA ARG A 360 14.37 -12.25 -16.94
C ARG A 360 13.43 -11.75 -18.04
N LEU A 361 13.68 -10.56 -18.58
CA LEU A 361 12.96 -10.02 -19.73
C LEU A 361 13.37 -10.75 -21.01
N GLU A 362 14.67 -10.94 -21.26
CA GLU A 362 15.17 -11.65 -22.46
C GLU A 362 14.56 -13.04 -22.64
N GLU A 363 14.25 -13.74 -21.55
CA GLU A 363 13.62 -15.08 -21.54
C GLU A 363 12.23 -15.15 -22.19
N VAL A 364 11.49 -14.03 -22.25
CA VAL A 364 10.09 -13.99 -22.73
C VAL A 364 9.86 -12.98 -23.84
N HIS A 365 10.91 -12.65 -24.58
CA HIS A 365 10.85 -11.76 -25.73
C HIS A 365 11.44 -12.42 -26.96
N SER A 366 10.63 -12.58 -28.00
CA SER A 366 11.06 -13.00 -29.33
C SER A 366 11.91 -11.93 -30.03
N SER A 367 11.74 -10.66 -29.64
CA SER A 367 12.63 -9.57 -30.03
C SER A 367 12.67 -8.44 -29.00
N PHE A 368 13.80 -7.76 -28.90
CA PHE A 368 13.98 -6.60 -28.03
C PHE A 368 15.09 -5.67 -28.54
N THR A 369 15.10 -4.45 -28.04
CA THR A 369 16.12 -3.44 -28.38
C THR A 369 17.28 -3.51 -27.39
N THR A 370 18.51 -3.53 -27.85
CA THR A 370 19.72 -3.45 -27.01
C THR A 370 20.03 -2.02 -26.60
N ARG A 371 21.01 -1.85 -25.71
CA ARG A 371 21.44 -0.52 -25.22
C ARG A 371 21.98 0.40 -26.32
N ASP A 372 22.52 -0.15 -27.39
CA ASP A 372 23.01 0.59 -28.56
C ASP A 372 21.92 0.86 -29.62
N GLY A 373 20.68 0.44 -29.35
CA GLY A 373 19.54 0.62 -30.25
C GLY A 373 19.41 -0.45 -31.33
N SER A 374 20.27 -1.47 -31.37
CA SER A 374 20.11 -2.59 -32.30
C SER A 374 18.98 -3.53 -31.85
N ILE A 375 18.38 -4.26 -32.80
CA ILE A 375 17.28 -5.19 -32.52
C ILE A 375 17.84 -6.60 -32.46
N VAL A 376 17.66 -7.27 -31.33
CA VAL A 376 17.93 -8.70 -31.17
C VAL A 376 16.64 -9.47 -31.45
N ARG A 377 16.77 -10.59 -32.17
CA ARG A 377 15.70 -11.58 -32.36
C ARG A 377 16.14 -12.89 -31.72
N THR A 378 15.23 -13.52 -31.00
CA THR A 378 15.46 -14.78 -30.28
C THR A 378 14.48 -15.85 -30.79
N SER A 379 14.63 -17.08 -30.30
CA SER A 379 13.63 -18.14 -30.47
C SER A 379 12.66 -18.26 -29.29
N ASN A 380 12.66 -17.28 -28.37
CA ASN A 380 11.82 -17.31 -27.18
C ASN A 380 10.36 -16.97 -27.55
N SER A 381 9.43 -17.48 -26.74
CA SER A 381 8.01 -17.16 -26.89
C SER A 381 7.68 -15.86 -26.16
N ASP A 382 6.81 -15.03 -26.75
CA ASP A 382 6.42 -13.76 -26.15
C ASP A 382 5.40 -13.96 -25.03
N HIS A 383 5.68 -13.37 -23.86
CA HIS A 383 4.72 -13.23 -22.76
C HIS A 383 4.46 -11.75 -22.49
N TYR A 384 3.25 -11.39 -22.08
CA TYR A 384 2.97 -10.08 -21.51
C TYR A 384 3.72 -9.94 -20.18
N VAL A 385 4.43 -8.85 -19.96
CA VAL A 385 5.18 -8.60 -18.73
C VAL A 385 4.49 -7.53 -17.89
N VAL A 386 4.22 -7.89 -16.63
CA VAL A 386 3.73 -7.01 -15.57
C VAL A 386 4.83 -6.88 -14.52
N VAL A 387 5.31 -5.66 -14.29
CA VAL A 387 6.28 -5.37 -13.23
C VAL A 387 5.54 -5.03 -11.94
N LEU A 388 5.97 -5.58 -10.82
CA LEU A 388 5.47 -5.29 -9.49
C LEU A 388 6.61 -4.70 -8.65
N SER A 389 6.37 -3.62 -7.92
CA SER A 389 7.32 -3.10 -6.93
C SER A 389 6.60 -2.25 -5.90
N HIS A 390 7.23 -2.03 -4.74
CA HIS A 390 6.67 -1.10 -3.77
C HIS A 390 6.77 0.36 -4.25
N HIS A 391 7.99 0.83 -4.51
CA HIS A 391 8.24 2.17 -5.05
C HIS A 391 7.98 2.25 -6.56
N GLY A 392 7.38 3.37 -7.00
CA GLY A 392 7.26 3.76 -8.40
C GLY A 392 8.42 4.66 -8.85
N PHE A 393 8.38 5.13 -10.09
CA PHE A 393 9.46 5.98 -10.64
C PHE A 393 9.70 7.25 -9.82
N ASP A 394 8.63 7.92 -9.40
CA ASP A 394 8.71 9.19 -8.66
C ASP A 394 9.26 9.02 -7.22
N SER A 395 9.30 7.79 -6.70
CA SER A 395 9.80 7.47 -5.35
C SER A 395 11.02 6.55 -5.34
N LEU A 396 11.64 6.32 -6.50
CA LEU A 396 12.94 5.67 -6.62
C LEU A 396 14.08 6.70 -6.57
N SER A 397 14.04 7.56 -5.55
CA SER A 397 14.87 8.76 -5.41
C SER A 397 15.64 8.82 -4.09
N ASN A 398 15.76 7.71 -3.36
CA ASN A 398 16.37 7.73 -2.03
C ASN A 398 17.81 8.24 -2.09
N PRO A 399 18.16 9.37 -1.42
CA PRO A 399 19.48 9.97 -1.52
C PRO A 399 20.61 9.11 -0.93
N ARG A 400 20.27 8.07 -0.16
CA ARG A 400 21.21 7.11 0.45
C ARG A 400 21.49 5.91 -0.45
N GLY A 401 20.74 5.76 -1.55
CA GLY A 401 20.86 4.68 -2.51
C GLY A 401 21.33 5.14 -3.90
N GLU A 402 21.48 4.16 -4.78
CA GLU A 402 21.81 4.40 -6.19
C GLU A 402 20.65 5.07 -6.95
N GLN A 403 20.96 6.09 -7.74
CA GLN A 403 19.97 6.87 -8.50
C GLN A 403 19.67 6.24 -9.86
N ASN A 404 18.94 5.12 -9.86
CA ASN A 404 18.75 4.27 -11.03
C ASN A 404 17.31 4.24 -11.59
N ALA A 405 16.38 5.08 -11.11
CA ALA A 405 15.00 5.14 -11.62
C ALA A 405 14.92 5.33 -13.14
N GLY A 406 15.72 6.25 -13.68
CA GLY A 406 15.84 6.48 -15.13
C GLY A 406 16.33 5.24 -15.89
N LYS A 407 17.37 4.58 -15.37
CA LYS A 407 17.93 3.36 -15.97
C LYS A 407 16.93 2.20 -15.94
N LEU A 408 16.11 2.10 -14.90
CA LEU A 408 15.03 1.11 -14.84
C LEU A 408 14.01 1.36 -15.94
N VAL A 409 13.53 2.61 -16.10
CA VAL A 409 12.57 2.95 -17.17
C VAL A 409 13.18 2.74 -18.55
N GLU A 410 14.43 3.15 -18.78
CA GLU A 410 15.16 2.90 -20.03
C GLU A 410 15.29 1.40 -20.32
N LEU A 411 15.57 0.58 -19.31
CA LEU A 411 15.61 -0.87 -19.43
C LEU A 411 14.24 -1.43 -19.82
N LEU A 412 13.17 -1.07 -19.12
CA LEU A 412 11.83 -1.56 -19.40
C LEU A 412 11.34 -1.17 -20.81
N LEU A 413 11.61 0.07 -21.24
CA LEU A 413 11.22 0.58 -22.57
C LEU A 413 11.89 -0.15 -23.75
N ARG A 414 13.01 -0.85 -23.51
CA ARG A 414 13.68 -1.65 -24.53
C ARG A 414 12.94 -2.96 -24.86
N PHE A 415 12.05 -3.40 -23.98
CA PHE A 415 11.36 -4.68 -24.06
C PHE A 415 9.87 -4.45 -24.35
N GLY A 416 9.48 -4.72 -25.60
CA GLY A 416 8.16 -4.35 -26.12
C GLY A 416 6.97 -5.06 -25.46
N ASN A 417 7.20 -6.15 -24.73
CA ASN A 417 6.13 -6.89 -24.06
C ASN A 417 5.93 -6.45 -22.60
N VAL A 418 6.72 -5.49 -22.10
CA VAL A 418 6.41 -4.81 -20.84
C VAL A 418 5.23 -3.89 -21.10
N VAL A 419 4.10 -4.17 -20.46
CA VAL A 419 2.84 -3.45 -20.71
C VAL A 419 2.34 -2.70 -19.49
N LEU A 420 2.71 -3.15 -18.29
CA LEU A 420 2.19 -2.64 -17.03
C LEU A 420 3.26 -2.68 -15.93
N TRP A 421 3.33 -1.62 -15.13
CA TRP A 421 4.05 -1.55 -13.87
C TRP A 421 3.09 -1.14 -12.75
N LEU A 422 2.85 -2.02 -11.79
CA LEU A 422 2.01 -1.77 -10.61
C LEU A 422 2.88 -1.43 -9.38
N ASN A 423 2.53 -0.35 -8.68
CA ASN A 423 3.24 0.08 -7.46
C ASN A 423 2.36 0.79 -6.42
N GLY A 424 2.93 1.07 -5.24
CA GLY A 424 2.27 1.71 -4.09
C GLY A 424 3.08 2.87 -3.53
N HIS A 425 3.38 2.82 -2.22
CA HIS A 425 4.26 3.71 -1.45
C HIS A 425 3.76 5.15 -1.24
N SER A 426 3.33 5.82 -2.32
CA SER A 426 2.97 7.23 -2.26
C SER A 426 1.58 7.47 -1.65
N HIS A 427 0.78 6.41 -1.51
CA HIS A 427 -0.63 6.40 -1.12
C HIS A 427 -1.57 7.11 -2.12
N TYR A 428 -1.07 7.56 -3.28
CA TYR A 428 -1.88 8.19 -4.33
C TYR A 428 -2.39 7.15 -5.32
N ASN A 429 -3.63 7.34 -5.77
CA ASN A 429 -4.03 6.80 -7.07
C ASN A 429 -3.46 7.70 -8.16
N ARG A 430 -2.55 7.17 -8.98
CA ARG A 430 -1.89 7.89 -10.08
C ARG A 430 -1.61 6.95 -11.24
N ILE A 431 -1.77 7.44 -12.47
CA ILE A 431 -1.42 6.69 -13.67
C ILE A 431 -0.56 7.52 -14.62
N ALA A 432 0.62 7.01 -14.95
CA ALA A 432 1.56 7.62 -15.87
C ALA A 432 1.79 6.74 -17.11
N ALA A 433 1.80 7.37 -18.29
CA ALA A 433 2.28 6.75 -19.51
C ALA A 433 3.81 6.87 -19.57
N ARG A 434 4.52 5.74 -19.61
CA ARG A 434 5.98 5.71 -19.82
C ARG A 434 6.24 5.41 -21.28
N ALA A 435 6.55 6.45 -22.06
CA ALA A 435 6.81 6.34 -23.50
C ALA A 435 8.31 6.50 -23.80
N GLY A 436 8.82 5.78 -24.81
CA GLY A 436 10.15 6.03 -25.36
C GLY A 436 10.22 7.37 -26.11
N GLU A 437 11.42 7.90 -26.35
CA GLU A 437 11.65 9.22 -26.95
C GLU A 437 10.93 9.44 -28.31
N ARG A 438 10.70 8.37 -29.06
CA ARG A 438 10.01 8.42 -30.37
C ARG A 438 8.50 8.20 -30.28
N GLY A 439 7.96 7.94 -29.08
CA GLY A 439 6.53 7.71 -28.85
C GLY A 439 5.97 6.42 -29.46
N GLU A 440 6.81 5.57 -30.06
CA GLU A 440 6.39 4.38 -30.80
C GLU A 440 6.04 3.20 -29.89
N ARG A 441 6.58 3.17 -28.66
CA ARG A 441 6.40 2.11 -27.66
C ARG A 441 6.42 2.67 -26.24
N GLY A 442 5.77 1.98 -25.33
CA GLY A 442 5.70 2.36 -23.92
C GLY A 442 4.91 1.36 -23.09
N PHE A 443 4.82 1.62 -21.80
CA PHE A 443 4.04 0.86 -20.84
C PHE A 443 3.32 1.80 -19.86
N TRP A 444 2.30 1.29 -19.19
CA TRP A 444 1.57 2.05 -18.18
C TRP A 444 2.16 1.80 -16.79
N GLU A 445 2.46 2.87 -16.06
CA GLU A 445 2.75 2.81 -14.62
C GLU A 445 1.48 3.20 -13.86
N VAL A 446 1.02 2.32 -12.98
CA VAL A 446 -0.22 2.49 -12.20
C VAL A 446 0.12 2.36 -10.72
N THR A 447 -0.02 3.47 -10.01
CA THR A 447 0.08 3.54 -8.56
C THR A 447 -1.31 3.39 -7.94
N THR A 448 -1.46 2.47 -7.01
CA THR A 448 -2.70 2.27 -6.25
C THR A 448 -2.58 2.94 -4.89
N GLY A 449 -3.66 3.60 -4.45
CA GLY A 449 -3.70 4.25 -3.13
C GLY A 449 -3.68 3.23 -1.99
N SER A 450 -3.34 3.70 -0.79
CA SER A 450 -3.23 2.84 0.39
C SER A 450 -4.59 2.47 0.98
N LEU A 451 -4.60 1.44 1.85
CA LEU A 451 -5.79 1.14 2.63
C LEU A 451 -5.93 2.06 3.86
N VAL A 452 -4.83 2.63 4.35
CA VAL A 452 -4.83 3.45 5.57
C VAL A 452 -5.34 4.87 5.40
N ASP A 453 -5.26 5.41 4.18
CA ASP A 453 -5.70 6.76 3.88
C ASP A 453 -6.91 6.77 2.98
N TRP A 454 -7.74 7.81 3.10
CA TRP A 454 -8.90 7.97 2.22
C TRP A 454 -8.44 7.91 0.75
N PRO A 455 -9.07 7.07 -0.10
CA PRO A 455 -10.38 6.41 0.07
C PRO A 455 -10.39 4.98 0.62
N CYS A 456 -9.25 4.41 1.05
CA CYS A 456 -9.13 3.04 1.53
C CYS A 456 -9.56 2.00 0.48
N GLN A 457 -8.85 1.97 -0.66
CA GLN A 457 -9.26 1.22 -1.85
C GLN A 457 -8.16 0.31 -2.38
N ALA A 458 -8.57 -0.79 -3.01
CA ALA A 458 -7.76 -1.61 -3.89
C ALA A 458 -8.12 -1.32 -5.36
N ARG A 459 -7.46 -1.97 -6.31
CA ARG A 459 -7.71 -1.80 -7.75
C ARG A 459 -7.88 -3.14 -8.46
N LEU A 460 -8.98 -3.32 -9.15
CA LEU A 460 -9.18 -4.41 -10.10
C LEU A 460 -8.52 -4.05 -11.42
N VAL A 461 -7.72 -4.96 -11.99
CA VAL A 461 -6.98 -4.78 -13.23
C VAL A 461 -7.32 -5.89 -14.21
N GLU A 462 -7.68 -5.51 -15.43
CA GLU A 462 -8.11 -6.39 -16.51
C GLU A 462 -7.23 -6.14 -17.74
N ILE A 463 -6.54 -7.16 -18.24
CA ILE A 463 -5.71 -7.06 -19.46
C ILE A 463 -6.42 -7.86 -20.55
N PHE A 464 -6.69 -7.20 -21.69
CA PHE A 464 -7.43 -7.81 -22.79
C PHE A 464 -7.12 -7.16 -24.13
N GLN A 465 -7.49 -7.83 -25.22
CA GLN A 465 -7.42 -7.27 -26.56
C GLN A 465 -8.76 -6.65 -26.96
N THR A 466 -8.70 -5.51 -27.65
CA THR A 466 -9.88 -4.85 -28.21
C THR A 466 -10.25 -5.44 -29.58
N ALA A 467 -11.48 -5.22 -30.04
CA ALA A 467 -11.99 -5.67 -31.34
C ALA A 467 -11.16 -5.14 -32.54
N ASP A 468 -10.53 -3.98 -32.38
CA ASP A 468 -9.65 -3.37 -33.37
C ASP A 468 -8.17 -3.74 -33.20
N GLY A 469 -7.86 -4.69 -32.31
CA GLY A 469 -6.53 -5.31 -32.16
C GLY A 469 -5.54 -4.53 -31.30
N GLN A 470 -6.00 -3.54 -30.52
CA GLN A 470 -5.18 -2.91 -29.49
C GLN A 470 -5.10 -3.77 -28.23
N LEU A 471 -4.08 -3.55 -27.40
CA LEU A 471 -4.07 -4.05 -26.04
C LEU A 471 -4.68 -2.98 -25.12
N ALA A 472 -5.55 -3.43 -24.22
CA ALA A 472 -6.21 -2.60 -23.23
C ALA A 472 -5.92 -3.11 -21.82
N ILE A 473 -5.68 -2.17 -20.90
CA ILE A 473 -5.59 -2.41 -19.47
C ILE A 473 -6.72 -1.63 -18.80
N GLY A 474 -7.76 -2.35 -18.40
CA GLY A 474 -8.83 -1.83 -17.57
C GLY A 474 -8.39 -1.70 -16.12
N CYS A 475 -8.70 -0.57 -15.48
CA CYS A 475 -8.60 -0.40 -14.04
C CYS A 475 -9.96 0.01 -13.48
N THR A 476 -10.36 -0.61 -12.37
CA THR A 476 -11.57 -0.25 -11.62
C THR A 476 -11.25 -0.22 -10.13
N MET A 477 -11.60 0.86 -9.42
CA MET A 477 -11.37 0.92 -7.97
C MET A 477 -12.32 -0.01 -7.22
N VAL A 478 -11.80 -0.65 -6.17
CA VAL A 478 -12.49 -1.61 -5.31
C VAL A 478 -12.52 -1.06 -3.89
N ASP A 479 -13.72 -0.89 -3.34
CA ASP A 479 -13.95 -0.56 -1.93
C ASP A 479 -14.00 -1.84 -1.07
N HIS A 480 -13.62 -1.78 0.22
CA HIS A 480 -14.09 -2.79 1.19
C HIS A 480 -15.59 -2.60 1.53
N ASP A 481 -16.23 -3.65 2.06
CA ASP A 481 -17.69 -3.71 2.34
C ASP A 481 -18.21 -2.56 3.23
N GLY A 482 -17.38 -2.07 4.15
CA GLY A 482 -17.67 -0.91 4.99
C GLY A 482 -18.58 -1.24 6.17
N GLU A 483 -18.69 -2.51 6.55
CA GLU A 483 -19.50 -2.93 7.70
C GLU A 483 -18.73 -2.74 9.02
N GLY A 484 -19.46 -2.43 10.09
CA GLY A 484 -18.91 -2.33 11.45
C GLY A 484 -17.69 -1.41 11.57
N LEU A 485 -16.63 -1.91 12.21
CA LEU A 485 -15.38 -1.17 12.45
C LEU A 485 -14.66 -0.80 11.14
N ALA A 486 -14.83 -1.55 10.05
CA ALA A 486 -14.27 -1.18 8.74
C ALA A 486 -14.94 0.08 8.19
N GLY A 487 -16.25 0.22 8.35
CA GLY A 487 -16.98 1.44 7.99
C GLY A 487 -16.51 2.66 8.77
N LEU A 488 -16.33 2.48 10.08
CA LEU A 488 -15.80 3.53 10.95
C LEU A 488 -14.36 3.91 10.59
N HIS A 489 -13.49 2.93 10.30
CA HIS A 489 -12.13 3.16 9.82
C HIS A 489 -12.12 4.12 8.62
N ARG A 490 -12.92 3.80 7.59
CA ARG A 490 -13.04 4.63 6.38
C ARG A 490 -13.60 6.02 6.67
N GLU A 491 -14.61 6.14 7.54
CA GLU A 491 -15.20 7.44 7.90
C GLU A 491 -14.19 8.34 8.63
N LEU A 492 -13.42 7.77 9.56
CA LEU A 492 -12.34 8.49 10.23
C LEU A 492 -11.24 8.90 9.25
N ALA A 493 -10.84 8.02 8.32
CA ALA A 493 -9.88 8.34 7.27
C ALA A 493 -10.38 9.50 6.37
N GLY A 494 -11.67 9.50 6.01
CA GLY A 494 -12.30 10.58 5.23
C GLY A 494 -12.34 11.93 5.96
N ASN A 495 -12.25 11.94 7.29
CA ASN A 495 -12.19 13.16 8.10
C ASN A 495 -10.80 13.49 8.63
N GLY A 496 -9.76 12.74 8.21
CA GLY A 496 -8.39 12.94 8.67
C GLY A 496 -7.80 14.30 8.28
N LEU A 497 -6.88 14.80 9.10
CA LEU A 497 -6.19 16.09 8.91
C LEU A 497 -5.38 16.17 7.59
N TYR A 498 -4.96 15.02 7.05
CA TYR A 498 -4.10 14.94 5.86
C TYR A 498 -4.92 14.77 4.57
N GLY A 499 -5.89 15.67 4.39
CA GLY A 499 -6.71 15.80 3.18
C GLY A 499 -8.05 15.09 3.23
N GLY A 500 -8.19 13.94 3.92
CA GLY A 500 -9.46 13.22 4.04
C GLY A 500 -10.23 13.11 2.71
N PHE A 501 -11.53 13.41 2.73
CA PHE A 501 -12.40 13.46 1.54
C PHE A 501 -11.92 14.40 0.43
N ASP A 502 -11.15 15.43 0.78
CA ASP A 502 -10.62 16.45 -0.13
C ASP A 502 -9.15 16.14 -0.51
N SER A 503 -8.65 14.95 -0.18
CA SER A 503 -7.27 14.55 -0.43
C SER A 503 -7.00 14.29 -1.90
N ALA A 504 -5.86 14.77 -2.39
CA ALA A 504 -5.34 14.42 -3.71
C ALA A 504 -4.96 12.93 -3.83
N ARG A 505 -4.83 12.20 -2.71
CA ARG A 505 -4.54 10.76 -2.68
C ARG A 505 -5.61 9.91 -3.37
N ALA A 506 -6.84 10.38 -3.43
CA ALA A 506 -7.92 9.71 -4.17
C ALA A 506 -7.67 9.63 -5.69
N GLY A 507 -6.74 10.45 -6.22
CA GLY A 507 -6.47 10.57 -7.65
C GLY A 507 -7.54 11.37 -8.38
N THR A 508 -7.27 11.69 -9.65
CA THR A 508 -8.26 12.30 -10.54
C THR A 508 -9.12 11.21 -11.20
N PRO A 509 -10.24 11.55 -11.88
CA PRO A 509 -10.97 10.57 -12.68
C PRO A 509 -10.09 9.80 -13.69
N ALA A 510 -9.01 10.41 -14.19
CA ALA A 510 -8.07 9.77 -15.12
C ALA A 510 -7.06 8.81 -14.45
N ASP A 511 -7.11 8.67 -13.13
CA ASP A 511 -6.27 7.76 -12.34
C ASP A 511 -7.07 6.61 -11.71
N ARG A 512 -8.41 6.61 -11.86
CA ARG A 512 -9.33 5.71 -11.16
C ARG A 512 -9.87 4.66 -12.12
N ASN A 513 -11.13 4.81 -12.55
CA ASN A 513 -11.75 3.89 -13.50
C ASN A 513 -11.34 4.29 -14.92
N VAL A 514 -10.44 3.51 -15.52
CA VAL A 514 -9.86 3.82 -16.82
C VAL A 514 -9.70 2.59 -17.69
N ILE A 515 -9.61 2.80 -19.00
CA ILE A 515 -9.15 1.83 -19.98
C ILE A 515 -7.92 2.42 -20.65
N LEU A 516 -6.76 1.82 -20.38
CA LEU A 516 -5.46 2.29 -20.81
C LEU A 516 -5.06 1.55 -22.09
N LEU A 517 -4.98 2.26 -23.21
CA LEU A 517 -4.68 1.66 -24.51
C LEU A 517 -3.19 1.68 -24.80
N LEU A 518 -2.72 0.62 -25.44
CA LEU A 518 -1.36 0.51 -25.98
C LEU A 518 -1.35 -0.36 -27.26
N PRO A 519 -0.30 -0.26 -28.10
CA PRO A 519 -0.20 -1.06 -29.30
C PRO A 519 -0.04 -2.55 -28.93
N PRO A 520 -0.50 -3.49 -29.76
CA PRO A 520 -0.24 -4.90 -29.51
C PRO A 520 1.29 -5.15 -29.50
N PRO A 521 1.83 -5.83 -28.47
CA PRO A 521 3.27 -5.98 -28.33
C PRO A 521 3.88 -6.97 -29.34
N PHE A 522 3.10 -7.98 -29.78
CA PHE A 522 3.47 -9.04 -30.73
C PHE A 522 2.26 -9.60 -31.48
#